data_AF-A0A931AQW5-F1
#
_entry.id   AF-A0A931AQW5-F1
#
_cell.length_a   1.000
_cell.length_b   1.000
_cell.length_c   1.000
_cell.angle_alpha   90.00
_cell.angle_beta   90.00
_cell.angle_gamma   90.00
#
_symmetry.space_group_name_H-M   'P 1'
#
loop_
_entity.id
_entity.type
_entity.pdbx_description
1 polymer ?
#
loop_
_entity_poly.entity_id
_entity_poly.type
_entity_poly.pdbx_seq_one_letter_code
_entity_poly.pdbx_strand_id
1 'polypeptide(L)'
;MADDTTTDDDSTTEDTTAGDETSKSADDLAGLKSALESEREQRKAFEKQAKVNAKAAEELQRTREAAMSEQEKAVEQAKAEGRTEAAREHGKQLAEARFDAALAKKGLELGDAADLIDLGKFVKDDGTVDQQAITKAVDKLAKLAPAKGPGRSGGDFGGGNGAGAPAKNIQEQIREAVAKGDYKLSRQLKSQIVLEQTSK
;
A
#
# COMPACT_ATOMS: atom_id res chain seq x y z
N MET A 1 -24.21 -62.13 -34.38
CA MET A 1 -25.49 -62.70 -34.85
C MET A 1 -26.34 -61.53 -35.28
N ALA A 2 -26.57 -61.42 -36.58
CA ALA A 2 -27.47 -60.46 -37.20
C ALA A 2 -28.77 -61.19 -37.60
N ASP A 3 -29.71 -60.40 -38.10
CA ASP A 3 -31.07 -60.71 -38.59
C ASP A 3 -32.14 -60.81 -37.47
N ASP A 4 -33.36 -60.31 -37.63
CA ASP A 4 -34.12 -60.14 -38.87
C ASP A 4 -35.26 -59.12 -38.67
N THR A 5 -35.82 -58.76 -39.81
CA THR A 5 -36.66 -57.68 -40.30
C THR A 5 -38.11 -57.54 -39.79
N THR A 6 -38.57 -56.30 -40.01
CA THR A 6 -39.93 -55.73 -40.06
C THR A 6 -40.97 -56.56 -40.83
N THR A 7 -42.23 -56.61 -40.36
CA THR A 7 -43.43 -55.97 -40.96
C THR A 7 -44.74 -56.63 -40.49
N ASP A 8 -45.70 -55.74 -40.17
CA ASP A 8 -47.15 -55.88 -40.00
C ASP A 8 -47.85 -56.97 -40.84
N ASP A 9 -48.95 -57.54 -40.34
CA ASP A 9 -50.31 -57.01 -40.58
C ASP A 9 -51.43 -58.03 -40.24
N ASP A 10 -52.57 -57.47 -39.84
CA ASP A 10 -53.96 -57.95 -39.97
C ASP A 10 -54.48 -59.18 -39.19
N SER A 11 -55.41 -58.95 -38.27
CA SER A 11 -56.85 -59.23 -38.51
C SER A 11 -57.72 -59.08 -37.25
N THR A 12 -58.51 -58.02 -37.28
CA THR A 12 -59.87 -57.78 -36.75
C THR A 12 -60.57 -58.89 -35.96
N THR A 13 -61.09 -58.52 -34.78
CA THR A 13 -62.41 -58.99 -34.32
C THR A 13 -63.08 -57.87 -33.53
N GLU A 14 -64.09 -57.23 -34.14
CA GLU A 14 -65.07 -56.45 -33.41
C GLU A 14 -66.00 -57.41 -32.67
N ASP A 15 -66.17 -57.21 -31.36
CA ASP A 15 -67.41 -57.60 -30.69
C ASP A 15 -67.81 -56.56 -29.63
N THR A 16 -69.11 -56.39 -29.58
CA THR A 16 -69.89 -55.26 -29.10
C THR A 16 -70.17 -55.41 -27.61
N THR A 17 -70.15 -54.34 -26.81
CA THR A 17 -71.25 -54.02 -25.87
C THR A 17 -71.13 -52.58 -25.36
N ALA A 18 -72.01 -51.74 -25.93
CA ALA A 18 -72.82 -50.71 -25.29
C ALA A 18 -72.35 -50.07 -23.95
N GLY A 19 -72.11 -48.76 -24.02
CA GLY A 19 -72.77 -47.79 -23.16
C GLY A 19 -72.43 -47.82 -21.67
N ASP A 20 -71.23 -47.36 -21.31
CA ASP A 20 -71.04 -46.72 -20.00
C ASP A 20 -71.61 -45.31 -20.08
N GLU A 21 -72.92 -45.18 -19.93
CA GLU A 21 -73.49 -43.91 -19.49
C GLU A 21 -72.87 -43.62 -18.13
N THR A 22 -71.91 -42.69 -18.12
CA THR A 22 -71.29 -42.14 -16.92
C THR A 22 -72.34 -41.38 -16.10
N SER A 23 -73.24 -42.11 -15.46
CA SER A 23 -74.03 -41.63 -14.33
C SER A 23 -73.05 -41.47 -13.18
N LYS A 24 -72.34 -40.33 -13.14
CA LYS A 24 -71.61 -39.93 -11.93
C LYS A 24 -72.63 -39.95 -10.80
N SER A 25 -72.41 -40.83 -9.82
CA SER A 25 -73.29 -40.88 -8.67
C SER A 25 -73.28 -39.51 -7.99
N ALA A 26 -74.35 -39.19 -7.25
CA ALA A 26 -74.42 -37.92 -6.54
C ALA A 26 -73.23 -37.71 -5.59
N ASP A 27 -72.66 -38.81 -5.07
CA ASP A 27 -71.46 -38.82 -4.23
C ASP A 27 -70.17 -38.49 -5.00
N ASP A 28 -70.02 -38.96 -6.24
CA ASP A 28 -68.87 -38.62 -7.09
C ASP A 28 -68.87 -37.13 -7.48
N LEU A 29 -70.05 -36.58 -7.77
CA LEU A 29 -70.23 -35.14 -8.04
C LEU A 29 -69.98 -34.28 -6.80
N ALA A 30 -70.30 -34.77 -5.60
CA ALA A 30 -70.01 -34.10 -4.34
C ALA A 30 -68.50 -34.10 -4.04
N GLY A 31 -67.81 -35.23 -4.24
CA GLY A 31 -66.35 -35.34 -4.08
C GLY A 31 -65.57 -34.48 -5.07
N LEU A 32 -66.02 -34.40 -6.33
CA LEU A 32 -65.44 -33.50 -7.34
C LEU A 32 -65.60 -32.02 -6.97
N LYS A 33 -66.75 -31.62 -6.42
CA LYS A 33 -66.98 -30.24 -5.95
C LYS A 33 -66.09 -29.89 -4.76
N SER A 34 -65.97 -30.79 -3.76
CA SER A 34 -65.11 -30.52 -2.60
C SER A 34 -63.62 -30.50 -2.99
N ALA A 35 -63.19 -31.34 -3.93
CA ALA A 35 -61.83 -31.30 -4.47
C ALA A 35 -61.52 -29.95 -5.16
N LEU A 36 -62.45 -29.46 -5.98
CA LEU A 36 -62.30 -28.18 -6.69
C LEU A 36 -62.31 -26.98 -5.73
N GLU A 37 -63.10 -27.04 -4.67
CA GLU A 37 -63.07 -26.04 -3.58
C GLU A 37 -61.73 -26.07 -2.84
N SER A 38 -61.23 -27.26 -2.48
CA SER A 38 -59.94 -27.41 -1.80
C SER A 38 -58.77 -26.90 -2.65
N GLU A 39 -58.79 -27.12 -3.97
CA GLU A 39 -57.76 -26.63 -4.88
C GLU A 39 -57.80 -25.09 -4.97
N ARG A 40 -59.00 -24.50 -5.02
CA ARG A 40 -59.17 -23.04 -5.01
C ARG A 40 -58.68 -22.42 -3.72
N GLU A 41 -58.91 -23.06 -2.58
CA GLU A 41 -58.40 -22.61 -1.28
C GLU A 41 -56.88 -22.69 -1.20
N GLN A 42 -56.29 -23.79 -1.68
CA GLN A 42 -54.83 -23.94 -1.76
C GLN A 42 -54.20 -22.88 -2.66
N ARG A 43 -54.77 -22.62 -3.85
CA ARG A 43 -54.29 -21.56 -4.75
C ARG A 43 -54.35 -20.18 -4.09
N LYS A 44 -55.46 -19.86 -3.40
CA LYS A 44 -55.59 -18.60 -2.66
C LYS A 44 -54.58 -18.52 -1.50
N ALA A 45 -54.29 -19.62 -0.82
CA ALA A 45 -53.30 -19.68 0.25
C ALA A 45 -51.89 -19.43 -0.28
N PHE A 46 -51.52 -20.08 -1.40
CA PHE A 46 -50.23 -19.85 -2.06
C PHE A 46 -50.09 -18.43 -2.59
N GLU A 47 -51.14 -17.86 -3.16
CA GLU A 47 -51.12 -16.47 -3.61
C GLU A 47 -50.90 -15.49 -2.45
N LYS A 48 -51.57 -15.73 -1.31
CA LYS A 48 -51.34 -14.94 -0.09
C LYS A 48 -49.92 -15.09 0.43
N GLN A 49 -49.40 -16.32 0.50
CA GLN A 49 -48.02 -16.57 0.94
C GLN A 49 -46.99 -15.94 -0.01
N ALA A 50 -47.20 -16.02 -1.32
CA ALA A 50 -46.34 -15.38 -2.30
C ALA A 50 -46.30 -13.85 -2.11
N LYS A 51 -47.45 -13.22 -1.85
CA LYS A 51 -47.51 -11.77 -1.56
C LYS A 51 -46.79 -11.39 -0.27
N VAL A 52 -46.91 -12.21 0.78
CA VAL A 52 -46.19 -11.98 2.05
C VAL A 52 -44.69 -12.14 1.85
N ASN A 53 -44.26 -13.19 1.15
CA ASN A 53 -42.84 -13.43 0.87
C ASN A 53 -42.23 -12.35 -0.03
N ALA A 54 -42.97 -11.85 -1.03
CA ALA A 54 -42.53 -10.75 -1.88
C ALA A 54 -42.30 -9.47 -1.06
N LYS A 55 -43.23 -9.11 -0.18
CA LYS A 55 -43.08 -7.95 0.72
C LYS A 55 -41.90 -8.10 1.68
N ALA A 56 -41.73 -9.29 2.27
CA ALA A 56 -40.59 -9.57 3.14
C ALA A 56 -39.24 -9.48 2.39
N ALA A 57 -39.20 -9.91 1.13
CA ALA A 57 -38.02 -9.77 0.28
C ALA A 57 -37.72 -8.31 -0.06
N GLU A 58 -38.73 -7.49 -0.36
CA GLU A 58 -38.58 -6.05 -0.58
C GLU A 58 -38.06 -5.32 0.66
N GLU A 59 -38.59 -5.64 1.85
CA GLU A 59 -38.12 -5.06 3.11
C GLU A 59 -36.67 -5.48 3.44
N LEU A 60 -36.30 -6.73 3.15
CA LEU A 60 -34.92 -7.21 3.29
C LEU A 60 -33.96 -6.53 2.30
N GLN A 61 -34.39 -6.29 1.07
CA GLN A 61 -33.59 -5.55 0.09
C GLN A 61 -33.42 -4.10 0.52
N ARG A 62 -34.50 -3.42 0.92
CA ARG A 62 -34.46 -2.03 1.37
C ARG A 62 -33.58 -1.82 2.60
N THR A 63 -33.64 -2.75 3.56
CA THR A 63 -32.77 -2.70 4.75
C THR A 63 -31.31 -2.98 4.41
N ARG A 64 -31.03 -3.91 3.50
CA ARG A 64 -29.68 -4.14 2.98
C ARG A 64 -29.13 -2.95 2.22
N GLU A 65 -29.90 -2.33 1.33
CA GLU A 65 -29.48 -1.15 0.57
C GLU A 65 -29.20 0.05 1.49
N ALA A 66 -30.08 0.29 2.47
CA ALA A 66 -29.86 1.35 3.46
C ALA A 66 -28.59 1.08 4.29
N ALA A 67 -28.44 -0.14 4.81
CA ALA A 67 -27.29 -0.52 5.63
C ALA A 67 -25.97 -0.55 4.84
N MET A 68 -25.98 -1.04 3.60
CA MET A 68 -24.80 -1.04 2.74
C MET A 68 -24.38 0.39 2.42
N SER A 69 -25.30 1.31 2.13
CA SER A 69 -24.92 2.69 1.83
C SER A 69 -24.28 3.43 3.03
N GLU A 70 -24.74 3.15 4.24
CA GLU A 70 -24.19 3.75 5.46
C GLU A 70 -22.88 3.07 5.88
N GLN A 71 -22.81 1.74 5.79
CA GLN A 71 -21.62 0.96 6.11
C GLN A 71 -20.50 1.19 5.08
N GLU A 72 -20.80 1.29 3.79
CA GLU A 72 -19.81 1.60 2.75
C GLU A 72 -19.23 3.00 2.95
N LYS A 73 -20.06 4.01 3.24
CA LYS A 73 -19.59 5.35 3.59
C LYS A 73 -18.73 5.33 4.86
N ALA A 74 -19.15 4.61 5.90
CA ALA A 74 -18.38 4.48 7.14
C ALA A 74 -17.03 3.78 6.92
N VAL A 75 -16.99 2.74 6.07
CA VAL A 75 -15.76 2.01 5.74
C VAL A 75 -14.84 2.85 4.85
N GLU A 76 -15.37 3.62 3.91
CA GLU A 76 -14.56 4.54 3.09
C GLU A 76 -14.00 5.69 3.93
N GLN A 77 -14.80 6.27 4.83
CA GLN A 77 -14.32 7.27 5.79
C GLN A 77 -13.25 6.69 6.70
N ALA A 78 -13.48 5.51 7.30
CA ALA A 78 -12.49 4.84 8.14
C ALA A 78 -11.20 4.49 7.37
N LYS A 79 -11.30 4.10 6.10
CA LYS A 79 -10.12 3.85 5.23
C LYS A 79 -9.38 5.15 4.88
N ALA A 80 -10.10 6.24 4.63
CA ALA A 80 -9.50 7.54 4.34
C ALA A 80 -8.80 8.10 5.58
N GLU A 81 -9.45 8.03 6.73
CA GLU A 81 -8.90 8.38 8.04
C GLU A 81 -7.67 7.52 8.37
N GLY A 82 -7.75 6.20 8.25
CA GLY A 82 -6.60 5.32 8.50
C GLY A 82 -5.41 5.57 7.55
N ARG A 83 -5.66 5.89 6.27
CA ARG A 83 -4.58 6.27 5.34
C ARG A 83 -3.95 7.61 5.72
N THR A 84 -4.74 8.58 6.15
CA THR A 84 -4.23 9.90 6.55
C THR A 84 -3.48 9.84 7.88
N GLU A 85 -3.94 9.04 8.83
CA GLU A 85 -3.22 8.77 10.08
C GLU A 85 -1.88 8.07 9.82
N ALA A 86 -1.87 6.99 9.02
CA ALA A 86 -0.64 6.30 8.65
C ALA A 86 0.33 7.21 7.86
N ALA A 87 -0.20 8.05 6.97
CA ALA A 87 0.61 9.04 6.24
C ALA A 87 1.19 10.11 7.16
N ARG A 88 0.49 10.51 8.24
CA ARG A 88 1.02 11.44 9.24
C ARG A 88 2.08 10.81 10.13
N GLU A 89 1.89 9.55 10.53
CA GLU A 89 2.88 8.80 11.33
C GLU A 89 4.21 8.66 10.58
N HIS A 90 4.16 8.26 9.31
CA HIS A 90 5.35 8.12 8.49
C HIS A 90 5.82 9.42 7.82
N GLY A 91 4.97 10.45 7.77
CA GLY A 91 5.27 11.73 7.14
C GLY A 91 6.46 12.44 7.77
N LYS A 92 6.61 12.35 9.10
CA LYS A 92 7.76 12.92 9.83
C LYS A 92 9.07 12.23 9.46
N GLN A 93 9.08 10.89 9.47
CA GLN A 93 10.24 10.10 9.07
C GLN A 93 10.61 10.32 7.60
N LEU A 94 9.61 10.47 6.73
CA LEU A 94 9.83 10.77 5.32
C LEU A 94 10.36 12.20 5.13
N ALA A 95 9.90 13.17 5.93
CA ALA A 95 10.40 14.54 5.93
C ALA A 95 11.84 14.61 6.41
N GLU A 96 12.19 13.89 7.48
CA GLU A 96 13.57 13.69 7.96
C GLU A 96 14.48 13.17 6.84
N ALA A 97 14.16 12.01 6.26
CA ALA A 97 14.98 11.42 5.19
C ALA A 97 15.13 12.34 3.97
N ARG A 98 14.09 13.11 3.62
CA ARG A 98 14.13 14.08 2.52
C ARG A 98 14.96 15.31 2.84
N PHE A 99 14.90 15.78 4.09
CA PHE A 99 15.68 16.91 4.58
C PHE A 99 17.17 16.54 4.62
N ASP A 100 17.52 15.38 5.15
CA ASP A 100 18.89 14.86 5.18
C ASP A 100 19.45 14.67 3.77
N ALA A 101 18.67 14.08 2.86
CA ALA A 101 19.07 13.95 1.46
C ALA A 101 19.31 15.30 0.77
N ALA A 102 18.53 16.34 1.11
CA ALA A 102 18.70 17.68 0.57
C ALA A 102 19.94 18.38 1.16
N LEU A 103 20.23 18.19 2.45
CA LEU A 103 21.44 18.68 3.10
C LEU A 103 22.70 18.02 2.55
N ALA A 104 22.70 16.70 2.41
CA ALA A 104 23.80 15.92 1.85
C ALA A 104 24.14 16.38 0.42
N LYS A 105 23.14 16.67 -0.42
CA LYS A 105 23.33 17.25 -1.76
C LYS A 105 24.04 18.61 -1.74
N LYS A 106 23.88 19.38 -0.67
CA LYS A 106 24.59 20.66 -0.46
C LYS A 106 25.89 20.49 0.31
N GLY A 107 26.25 19.26 0.70
CA GLY A 107 27.41 18.96 1.52
C GLY A 107 27.32 19.54 2.93
N LEU A 108 26.12 19.74 3.46
CA LEU A 108 25.91 20.23 4.83
C LEU A 108 25.59 19.05 5.73
N GLU A 109 26.22 19.01 6.89
CA GLU A 109 25.97 18.04 7.95
C GLU A 109 25.60 18.84 9.20
N LEU A 110 24.36 18.69 9.67
CA LEU A 110 23.87 19.45 10.82
C LEU A 110 24.18 18.76 12.16
N GLY A 111 24.51 17.46 12.15
CA GLY A 111 24.76 16.70 13.38
C GLY A 111 23.66 16.92 14.41
N ASP A 112 24.03 17.20 15.66
CA ASP A 112 23.12 17.46 16.78
C ASP A 112 22.17 18.67 16.56
N ALA A 113 22.44 19.54 15.60
CA ALA A 113 21.53 20.65 15.26
C ALA A 113 20.33 20.19 14.41
N ALA A 114 20.37 18.98 13.83
CA ALA A 114 19.23 18.40 13.12
C ALA A 114 18.04 18.17 14.06
N ASP A 115 18.31 17.73 15.30
CA ASP A 115 17.30 17.46 16.34
C ASP A 115 16.57 18.73 16.81
N LEU A 116 17.16 19.91 16.59
CA LEU A 116 16.56 21.20 16.92
C LEU A 116 15.61 21.72 15.83
N ILE A 117 15.58 21.07 14.67
CA ILE A 117 14.73 21.47 13.55
C ILE A 117 13.40 20.73 13.67
N ASP A 118 12.33 21.49 13.90
CA ASP A 118 10.98 20.94 13.76
C ASP A 118 10.74 20.60 12.29
N LEU A 119 10.79 19.30 11.98
CA LEU A 119 10.55 18.71 10.66
C LEU A 119 9.05 18.44 10.42
N GLY A 120 8.24 18.47 11.48
CA GLY A 120 6.78 18.34 11.40
C GLY A 120 6.14 19.46 10.58
N LYS A 121 6.71 20.67 10.59
CA LYS A 121 6.23 21.81 9.78
C LYS A 121 6.35 21.60 8.26
N PHE A 122 7.12 20.61 7.82
CA PHE A 122 7.26 20.26 6.40
C PHE A 122 6.33 19.12 5.98
N VAL A 123 5.51 18.61 6.90
CA VAL A 123 4.48 17.61 6.61
C VAL A 123 3.14 18.35 6.56
N LYS A 124 2.42 18.19 5.45
CA LYS A 124 1.08 18.76 5.28
C LYS A 124 0.04 17.93 6.03
N ASP A 125 -1.18 18.46 6.13
CA ASP A 125 -2.29 17.81 6.86
C ASP A 125 -2.68 16.45 6.29
N ASP A 126 -2.33 16.17 5.03
CA ASP A 126 -2.52 14.89 4.33
C ASP A 126 -1.39 13.88 4.57
N GLY A 127 -0.37 14.23 5.36
CA GLY A 127 0.82 13.43 5.60
C GLY A 127 1.87 13.51 4.48
N THR A 128 1.65 14.33 3.44
CA THR A 128 2.61 14.51 2.36
C THR A 128 3.70 15.50 2.74
N VAL A 129 4.93 15.19 2.31
CA VAL A 129 6.10 16.03 2.59
C VAL A 129 6.20 17.17 1.57
N ASP A 130 6.31 18.40 2.06
CA ASP A 130 6.57 19.59 1.26
C ASP A 130 8.05 19.71 0.88
N GLN A 131 8.40 19.09 -0.25
CA GLN A 131 9.75 19.14 -0.82
C GLN A 131 10.20 20.57 -1.14
N GLN A 132 9.29 21.47 -1.54
CA GLN A 132 9.66 22.84 -1.90
C GLN A 132 10.06 23.63 -0.66
N ALA A 133 9.31 23.48 0.43
CA ALA A 133 9.63 24.10 1.72
C ALA A 133 10.95 23.57 2.28
N ILE A 134 11.20 22.25 2.19
CA ILE A 134 12.49 21.63 2.57
C ILE A 134 13.63 22.24 1.78
N THR A 135 13.51 22.30 0.45
CA THR A 135 14.58 22.83 -0.42
C THR A 135 14.91 24.29 -0.07
N LYS A 136 13.87 25.12 0.13
CA LYS A 136 14.03 26.52 0.54
C LYS A 136 14.68 26.66 1.92
N ALA A 137 14.33 25.79 2.87
CA ALA A 137 14.92 25.80 4.21
C ALA A 137 16.40 25.42 4.15
N VAL A 138 16.74 24.37 3.40
CA VAL A 138 18.13 23.94 3.17
C VAL A 138 18.93 25.02 2.44
N ASP A 139 18.36 25.69 1.44
CA ASP A 139 19.04 26.79 0.73
C ASP A 139 19.30 28.01 1.63
N LYS A 140 18.38 28.33 2.56
CA LYS A 140 18.62 29.37 3.56
C LYS A 140 19.71 28.95 4.54
N LEU A 141 19.69 27.69 4.97
CA LEU A 141 20.68 27.15 5.87
C LEU A 141 22.07 27.11 5.23
N ALA A 142 22.16 26.78 3.93
CA ALA A 142 23.40 26.83 3.17
C ALA A 142 24.01 28.23 3.07
N LYS A 143 23.18 29.28 3.10
CA LYS A 143 23.64 30.69 3.10
C LYS A 143 24.11 31.17 4.46
N LEU A 144 23.58 30.58 5.54
CA LEU A 144 23.92 30.92 6.92
C LEU A 144 25.03 30.04 7.49
N ALA A 145 25.19 28.84 6.94
CA ALA A 145 26.28 27.95 7.28
C ALA A 145 27.60 28.61 6.86
N PRO A 146 28.63 28.62 7.73
CA PRO A 146 29.94 29.12 7.35
C PRO A 146 30.42 28.33 6.13
N ALA A 147 30.95 29.05 5.12
CA ALA A 147 31.48 28.45 3.91
C ALA A 147 32.32 27.22 4.27
N LYS A 148 31.92 26.06 3.73
CA LYS A 148 32.56 24.77 3.98
C LYS A 148 34.05 24.92 3.64
N GLY A 149 34.89 25.03 4.67
CA GLY A 149 36.30 24.67 4.57
C GLY A 149 36.40 23.23 4.03
N PRO A 150 37.50 22.88 3.34
CA PRO A 150 37.61 21.64 2.59
C PRO A 150 37.19 20.44 3.44
N GLY A 151 36.42 19.55 2.80
CA GLY A 151 35.55 18.57 3.41
C GLY A 151 36.05 17.90 4.69
N ARG A 152 35.13 17.73 5.65
CA ARG A 152 35.09 16.50 6.43
C ARG A 152 34.83 15.36 5.45
N SER A 153 35.91 14.84 4.88
CA SER A 153 35.95 13.51 4.28
C SER A 153 35.49 12.55 5.35
N GLY A 154 34.53 11.70 4.99
CA GLY A 154 34.26 10.48 5.74
C GLY A 154 35.58 9.73 5.96
N GLY A 155 35.65 9.05 7.10
CA GLY A 155 36.87 8.39 7.58
C GLY A 155 37.56 7.58 6.50
N ASP A 156 38.71 8.08 6.05
CA ASP A 156 39.69 7.29 5.31
C ASP A 156 40.62 6.64 6.34
N PHE A 157 40.11 5.57 6.97
CA PHE A 157 40.97 4.54 7.55
C PHE A 157 41.40 3.61 6.40
N GLY A 158 42.18 4.13 5.47
CA GLY A 158 42.60 3.41 4.27
C GLY A 158 43.85 4.06 3.69
N GLY A 159 45.02 3.50 4.01
CA GLY A 159 46.28 3.94 3.42
C GLY A 159 46.23 3.95 1.89
N GLY A 160 46.63 5.07 1.29
CA GLY A 160 46.73 5.18 -0.17
C GLY A 160 47.37 6.49 -0.58
N ASN A 161 48.65 6.41 -0.97
CA ASN A 161 49.48 7.52 -1.44
C ASN A 161 48.76 8.43 -2.46
N GLY A 162 48.46 9.66 -2.04
CA GLY A 162 48.10 10.76 -2.94
C GLY A 162 49.33 11.27 -3.67
N ALA A 163 49.59 10.73 -4.86
CA ALA A 163 50.43 11.35 -5.87
C ALA A 163 49.79 12.68 -6.30
N GLY A 164 50.43 13.81 -5.99
CA GLY A 164 49.87 15.11 -6.35
C GLY A 164 50.61 16.35 -5.84
N ALA A 165 51.92 16.30 -5.65
CA ALA A 165 52.83 17.46 -5.59
C ALA A 165 54.27 16.92 -5.56
N PRO A 166 55.26 17.54 -6.23
CA PRO A 166 56.66 17.16 -6.00
C PRO A 166 56.93 17.30 -4.50
N ALA A 167 57.32 16.20 -3.86
CA ALA A 167 57.59 16.20 -2.42
C ALA A 167 58.65 17.26 -2.13
N LYS A 168 58.24 18.38 -1.53
CA LYS A 168 59.18 19.37 -0.97
C LYS A 168 60.14 18.59 -0.08
N ASN A 169 61.44 18.66 -0.37
CA ASN A 169 62.47 17.94 0.37
C ASN A 169 62.26 18.17 1.87
N ILE A 170 62.47 17.16 2.72
CA ILE A 170 62.25 17.25 4.18
C ILE A 170 62.98 18.48 4.78
N GLN A 171 64.12 18.85 4.20
CA GLN A 171 64.89 20.06 4.53
C GLN A 171 64.15 21.38 4.27
N GLU A 172 63.41 21.46 3.17
CA GLU A 172 62.59 22.63 2.81
C GLU A 172 61.38 22.75 3.73
N GLN A 173 60.79 21.61 4.11
CA GLN A 173 59.72 21.56 5.11
C GLN A 173 60.20 21.99 6.50
N ILE A 174 61.43 21.63 6.89
CA ILE A 174 62.06 22.11 8.13
C ILE A 174 62.22 23.64 8.10
N ARG A 175 62.67 24.19 6.97
CA ARG A 175 62.87 25.64 6.81
C ARG A 175 61.54 26.39 6.90
N GLU A 176 60.50 25.88 6.23
CA GLU A 176 59.15 26.46 6.25
C GLU A 176 58.54 26.38 7.66
N ALA A 177 58.70 25.25 8.37
CA ALA A 177 58.25 25.10 9.75
C ALA A 177 58.96 26.07 10.70
N VAL A 178 60.26 26.30 10.53
CA VAL A 178 60.99 27.31 11.32
C VAL A 178 60.51 28.72 10.99
N ALA A 179 60.29 29.04 9.71
CA ALA A 179 59.80 30.34 9.28
C ALA A 179 58.38 30.64 9.82
N LYS A 180 57.55 29.61 10.00
CA LYS A 180 56.20 29.71 10.58
C LYS A 180 56.18 29.67 12.11
N GLY A 181 57.31 29.41 12.78
CA GLY A 181 57.39 29.27 14.24
C GLY A 181 56.96 27.89 14.76
N ASP A 182 56.74 26.91 13.88
CA ASP A 182 56.33 25.55 14.22
C ASP A 182 57.54 24.68 14.63
N TYR A 183 58.16 25.02 15.76
CA TYR A 183 59.36 24.34 16.28
C TYR A 183 59.15 22.86 16.64
N LYS A 184 57.91 22.45 16.93
CA LYS A 184 57.58 21.05 17.21
C LYS A 184 57.71 20.20 15.93
N LEU A 185 57.16 20.69 14.82
CA LEU A 185 57.24 20.04 13.52
C LEU A 185 58.68 20.01 13.01
N SER A 186 59.43 21.12 13.16
CA SER A 186 60.85 21.19 12.80
C SER A 186 61.69 20.12 13.52
N ARG A 187 61.46 19.88 14.82
CA ARG A 187 62.18 18.85 15.58
C ARG A 187 61.85 17.43 15.14
N GLN A 188 60.58 17.16 14.84
CA GLN A 188 60.15 15.85 14.35
C GLN A 188 60.77 15.52 12.98
N LEU A 189 60.76 16.48 12.06
CA LEU A 189 61.37 16.30 10.74
C LEU A 189 62.89 16.15 10.84
N LYS A 190 63.55 16.87 11.76
CA LYS A 190 64.98 16.67 12.04
C LYS A 190 65.28 15.28 12.59
N SER A 191 64.45 14.73 13.49
CA SER A 191 64.64 13.36 13.98
C SER A 191 64.50 12.31 12.88
N GLN A 192 63.60 12.54 11.92
CA GLN A 192 63.45 11.63 10.77
C GLN A 192 64.71 11.62 9.90
N ILE A 193 65.32 12.77 9.62
CA ILE A 193 66.58 12.84 8.88
C ILE A 193 67.69 12.05 9.59
N VAL A 194 67.82 12.18 10.91
CA VAL A 194 68.84 11.47 11.67
C VAL A 194 68.62 9.95 11.63
N LEU A 195 67.36 9.50 11.71
CA LEU A 195 67.01 8.08 11.59
C LEU A 195 67.27 7.52 10.19
N GLU A 196 67.02 8.30 9.13
CA GLU A 196 67.33 7.89 7.75
C GLU A 196 68.84 7.89 7.46
N GLN A 197 69.60 8.77 8.11
CA GLN A 197 71.06 8.81 7.98
C GLN A 197 71.78 7.73 8.77
N THR A 198 71.16 7.19 9.82
CA THR A 198 71.72 6.11 10.64
C THR A 198 71.27 4.71 10.21
N SER A 199 70.30 4.61 9.27
CA SER A 199 69.80 3.35 8.71
C SER A 199 70.42 2.98 7.35
N LYS A 200 71.52 3.63 6.96
CA LYS A 200 72.37 3.29 5.81
C LYS A 200 73.79 3.01 6.27
#